data_AF-K8E3T6-F1
#
_entry.id   AF-K8E3T6-F1
#
_cell.length_a   1.000
_cell.length_b   1.000
_cell.length_c   1.000
_cell.angle_alpha   90.00
_cell.angle_beta   90.00
_cell.angle_gamma   90.00
#
_symmetry.space_group_name_H-M   'P 1'
#
loop_
_entity.id
_entity.type
_entity.pdbx_description
1 polymer ?
#
loop_
_entity_poly.entity_id
_entity_poly.type
_entity_poly.pdbx_seq_one_letter_code
_entity_poly.pdbx_strand_id
1 'polypeptide(L)'
;MIADPAVNVGVANVTFEPGCRNNWHIHHEGFQLLLVTGGEGWYQEAGKAPQFLQAGDVIVTHDGVKHWHGATKDSWFEHIAITAGVPEWLEPVSDEECSQLKK
;
A
#
# COMPACT_ATOMS: atom_id res chain seq x y z
N MET A 1 -9.47 -10.06 7.01
CA MET A 1 -9.13 -9.11 8.07
C MET A 1 -9.45 -9.75 9.40
N ILE A 2 -8.46 -9.95 10.27
CA ILE A 2 -8.75 -10.31 11.67
C ILE A 2 -8.97 -8.98 12.40
N ALA A 3 -10.17 -8.80 12.94
CA ALA A 3 -10.54 -7.64 13.76
C ALA A 3 -11.04 -8.16 15.11
N ASP A 4 -10.09 -8.50 15.99
CA ASP A 4 -10.41 -8.77 17.39
C ASP A 4 -10.70 -7.42 18.05
N PRO A 5 -11.89 -7.20 18.67
CA PRO A 5 -12.23 -5.90 19.26
C PRO A 5 -11.32 -5.48 20.43
N ALA A 6 -10.56 -6.41 21.03
CA ALA A 6 -9.51 -6.08 22.00
C ALA A 6 -8.22 -5.57 21.33
N VAL A 7 -8.06 -5.79 20.02
CA VAL A 7 -6.91 -5.45 19.20
C VAL A 7 -7.35 -4.40 18.16
N ASN A 8 -7.05 -3.13 18.43
CA ASN A 8 -7.42 -2.02 17.54
C ASN A 8 -6.52 -1.90 16.29
N VAL A 9 -6.20 -3.03 15.67
CA VAL A 9 -5.52 -3.11 14.37
C VAL A 9 -6.18 -4.17 13.50
N GLY A 10 -6.42 -3.83 12.24
CA GLY A 10 -6.80 -4.79 11.20
C GLY A 10 -5.56 -5.41 10.57
N VAL A 11 -5.55 -6.74 10.44
CA VAL A 11 -4.47 -7.48 9.75
C VAL A 11 -5.03 -8.24 8.54
N ALA A 12 -4.41 -8.07 7.38
CA ALA A 12 -4.81 -8.74 6.15
C ALA A 12 -3.61 -9.09 5.26
N ASN A 13 -3.66 -10.28 4.64
CA ASN A 13 -2.86 -10.56 3.45
C ASN A 13 -3.55 -9.92 2.24
N VAL A 14 -2.81 -9.16 1.45
CA VAL A 14 -3.31 -8.53 0.23
C VAL A 14 -2.42 -8.95 -0.91
N THR A 15 -3.05 -9.35 -2.02
CA THR A 15 -2.36 -9.72 -3.24
C THR A 15 -2.91 -8.87 -4.39
N PHE A 16 -2.02 -8.17 -5.09
CA PHE A 16 -2.31 -7.42 -6.30
C PHE A 16 -1.84 -8.21 -7.53
N GLU A 17 -2.71 -8.37 -8.52
CA GLU A 17 -2.34 -8.83 -9.85
C GLU A 17 -1.41 -7.81 -10.55
N PRO A 18 -0.60 -8.20 -11.55
CA PRO A 18 0.25 -7.26 -12.28
C PRO A 18 -0.49 -6.01 -12.76
N GLY A 19 0.07 -4.84 -12.44
CA GLY A 19 -0.51 -3.52 -12.75
C GLY A 19 -1.69 -3.08 -11.88
N CYS A 20 -2.18 -3.94 -10.98
CA CYS A 20 -3.24 -3.60 -10.03
C CYS A 20 -2.68 -2.75 -8.88
N ARG A 21 -3.42 -1.73 -8.48
CA ARG A 21 -3.11 -0.86 -7.35
C ARG A 21 -4.37 -0.38 -6.67
N ASN A 22 -4.25 0.08 -5.44
CA ASN A 22 -5.34 0.81 -4.80
C ASN A 22 -5.38 2.26 -5.26
N ASN A 23 -6.49 2.93 -4.94
CA ASN A 23 -6.57 4.39 -5.06
C ASN A 23 -5.65 5.05 -4.04
N TRP A 24 -5.38 6.34 -4.27
CA TRP A 24 -4.85 7.17 -3.21
C TRP A 24 -5.75 7.10 -1.98
N HIS A 25 -5.15 7.04 -0.79
CA HIS A 25 -5.88 7.01 0.46
C HIS A 25 -5.04 7.55 1.62
N ILE A 26 -5.74 7.88 2.72
CA ILE A 26 -5.16 8.34 3.98
C ILE A 26 -5.70 7.43 5.09
N HIS A 27 -4.86 7.07 6.06
CA HIS A 27 -5.34 6.50 7.33
C HIS A 27 -5.34 7.63 8.36
N HIS A 28 -6.52 7.94 8.89
CA HIS A 28 -6.72 8.94 9.95
C HIS A 28 -6.72 8.29 11.32
N GLU A 29 -6.18 9.00 12.31
CA GLU A 29 -6.10 8.58 13.72
C GLU A 29 -5.38 7.23 13.87
N GLY A 30 -4.37 6.98 13.03
CA GLY A 30 -3.75 5.67 12.95
C GLY A 30 -2.50 5.59 12.08
N PHE A 31 -2.28 4.41 11.50
CA PHE A 31 -1.10 4.12 10.69
C PHE A 31 -1.36 2.91 9.80
N GLN A 32 -0.48 2.70 8.82
CA GLN A 32 -0.38 1.44 8.10
C GLN A 32 1.08 0.97 8.03
N LEU A 33 1.27 -0.31 8.32
CA LEU A 33 2.51 -1.03 8.04
C LEU A 33 2.27 -2.00 6.89
N LEU A 34 3.20 -2.06 5.95
CA LEU A 34 3.23 -3.11 4.93
C LEU A 34 4.46 -3.98 5.18
N LEU A 35 4.25 -5.27 5.37
CA LEU A 35 5.32 -6.27 5.39
C LEU A 35 5.26 -7.04 4.07
N VAL A 36 6.20 -6.77 3.16
CA VAL A 36 6.16 -7.36 1.82
C VAL A 36 6.57 -8.83 1.88
N THR A 37 5.71 -9.72 1.42
CA THR A 37 5.91 -11.18 1.51
C THR A 37 6.27 -11.81 0.17
N GLY A 38 5.93 -11.19 -0.95
CA GLY A 38 6.20 -11.77 -2.27
C GLY A 38 6.00 -10.80 -3.42
N GLY A 39 6.64 -11.12 -4.54
CA GLY A 39 6.50 -10.35 -5.78
C GLY A 39 7.19 -8.99 -5.73
N GLU A 40 6.73 -8.08 -6.59
CA GLU A 40 7.33 -6.76 -6.78
C GLU A 40 6.25 -5.68 -6.91
N GLY A 41 6.37 -4.63 -6.11
CA GLY A 41 5.38 -3.57 -6.03
C GLY A 41 5.96 -2.17 -6.00
N TRP A 42 5.05 -1.22 -5.87
CA TRP A 42 5.34 0.19 -5.69
C TRP A 42 4.59 0.71 -4.47
N TYR A 43 5.21 1.65 -3.77
CA TYR A 43 4.57 2.51 -2.77
C TYR A 43 4.92 3.95 -3.06
N GLN A 44 3.97 4.87 -2.87
CA GLN A 44 4.25 6.28 -3.05
C GLN A 44 3.40 7.13 -2.10
N GLU A 45 4.04 8.11 -1.49
CA GLU A 45 3.36 9.22 -0.80
C GLU A 45 3.19 10.42 -1.74
N ALA A 46 2.12 11.19 -1.57
CA ALA A 46 1.86 12.37 -2.38
C ALA A 46 3.03 13.37 -2.30
N GLY A 47 3.52 13.81 -3.47
CA GLY A 47 4.65 14.73 -3.57
C GLY A 47 6.03 14.10 -3.35
N LYS A 48 6.13 12.79 -3.12
CA LYS A 48 7.40 12.05 -3.02
C LYS A 48 7.64 11.15 -4.24
N ALA A 49 8.89 10.74 -4.40
CA ALA A 49 9.26 9.75 -5.41
C ALA A 49 8.64 8.37 -5.06
N PRO A 50 8.18 7.62 -6.07
CA PRO A 50 7.77 6.22 -5.91
C PRO A 50 8.93 5.35 -5.38
N GLN A 51 8.60 4.40 -4.51
CA GLN A 51 9.52 3.45 -3.88
C GLN A 51 9.23 2.05 -4.42
N PHE A 52 10.24 1.41 -5.00
CA PHE A 52 10.15 0.01 -5.42
C PHE A 52 10.18 -0.91 -4.19
N LEU A 53 9.37 -1.95 -4.21
CA LEU A 53 9.22 -2.90 -3.10
C LEU A 53 9.43 -4.35 -3.56
N GLN A 54 10.09 -5.13 -2.72
CA GLN A 54 10.28 -6.58 -2.87
C GLN A 54 10.16 -7.30 -1.51
N ALA A 55 10.12 -8.63 -1.54
CA ALA A 55 9.98 -9.44 -0.34
C ALA A 55 11.04 -9.10 0.73
N GLY A 56 10.57 -8.89 1.96
CA GLY A 56 11.40 -8.46 3.10
C GLY A 56 11.39 -6.95 3.36
N ASP A 57 10.94 -6.14 2.40
CA ASP A 57 10.78 -4.70 2.62
C ASP A 57 9.65 -4.39 3.61
N VAL A 58 9.81 -3.30 4.35
CA VAL A 58 8.84 -2.79 5.32
C VAL A 58 8.55 -1.33 5.05
N ILE A 59 7.27 -0.99 4.91
CA ILE A 59 6.79 0.39 4.80
C ILE A 59 6.05 0.79 6.06
N VAL A 60 6.31 2.01 6.53
CA VAL A 60 5.59 2.66 7.62
C VAL A 60 4.93 3.93 7.10
N THR A 61 3.61 3.91 7.01
CA THR A 61 2.80 5.07 6.69
C THR A 61 2.18 5.63 7.96
N HIS A 62 2.53 6.85 8.32
CA HIS A 62 2.00 7.52 9.50
C HIS A 62 0.64 8.17 9.21
N ASP A 63 -0.04 8.56 10.29
CA ASP A 63 -1.30 9.30 10.27
C ASP A 63 -1.29 10.48 9.29
N GLY A 64 -2.38 10.66 8.55
CA GLY A 64 -2.57 11.79 7.63
C GLY A 64 -1.75 11.73 6.32
N VAL A 65 -0.93 10.70 6.12
CA VAL A 65 -0.14 10.56 4.89
C VAL A 65 -0.98 10.01 3.75
N LYS A 66 -1.17 10.83 2.70
CA LYS A 66 -1.79 10.41 1.43
C LYS A 66 -0.82 9.53 0.65
N HIS A 67 -1.22 8.30 0.36
CA HIS A 67 -0.37 7.32 -0.31
C HIS A 67 -1.17 6.32 -1.16
N TRP A 68 -0.47 5.58 -2.01
CA TRP A 68 -0.97 4.39 -2.69
C TRP A 68 0.11 3.29 -2.70
N HIS A 69 -0.33 2.07 -2.97
CA HIS A 69 0.55 0.93 -3.23
C HIS A 69 -0.11 -0.09 -4.15
N GLY A 70 0.71 -0.88 -4.81
CA GLY A 70 0.23 -1.88 -5.77
C GLY A 70 1.36 -2.63 -6.44
N ALA A 71 0.97 -3.51 -7.36
CA ALA A 71 1.89 -4.32 -8.14
C ALA A 71 2.64 -3.50 -9.19
N THR A 72 3.84 -3.96 -9.52
CA THR A 72 4.49 -3.54 -10.77
C THR A 72 3.72 -4.08 -11.99
N LYS A 73 4.02 -3.56 -13.18
CA LYS A 73 3.32 -3.94 -14.42
C LYS A 73 3.49 -5.42 -14.82
N ASP A 74 4.58 -6.08 -14.40
CA ASP A 74 4.95 -7.44 -14.87
C ASP A 74 5.03 -8.48 -13.73
N SER A 75 4.69 -8.11 -12.50
CA SER A 75 4.80 -8.99 -11.34
C SER A 75 3.59 -8.85 -10.43
N TRP A 76 3.21 -9.92 -9.76
CA TRP A 76 2.27 -9.84 -8.65
C TRP A 76 2.94 -9.10 -7.49
N PHE A 77 2.15 -8.59 -6.55
CA PHE A 77 2.65 -8.00 -5.31
C PHE A 77 1.83 -8.48 -4.12
N GLU A 78 2.50 -9.05 -3.13
CA GLU A 78 1.89 -9.58 -1.92
C GLU A 78 2.52 -8.96 -0.67
N HIS A 79 1.67 -8.56 0.27
CA HIS A 79 2.10 -8.06 1.56
C HIS A 79 1.06 -8.33 2.66
N ILE A 80 1.53 -8.34 3.90
CA ILE A 80 0.66 -8.21 5.08
C ILE A 80 0.48 -6.72 5.36
N ALA A 81 -0.77 -6.26 5.31
CA ALA A 81 -1.16 -4.93 5.79
C ALA A 81 -1.57 -5.02 7.26
N ILE A 82 -0.96 -4.18 8.10
CA ILE A 82 -1.33 -3.98 9.50
C ILE A 82 -1.76 -2.52 9.63
N THR A 83 -3.05 -2.29 9.81
CA THR A 83 -3.63 -0.95 9.76
C THR A 83 -4.39 -0.63 11.04
N ALA A 84 -4.13 0.56 11.58
CA ALA A 84 -4.93 1.19 12.64
C ALA A 84 -5.61 2.45 12.08
N GLY A 85 -6.71 2.87 12.71
CA GLY A 85 -7.42 4.09 12.35
C GLY A 85 -8.48 3.89 11.26
N VAL A 86 -8.90 4.99 10.65
CA VAL A 86 -10.02 5.04 9.69
C VAL A 86 -9.49 5.41 8.30
N PRO A 87 -9.71 4.57 7.27
CA PRO A 87 -9.29 4.90 5.91
C PRO A 87 -10.22 5.93 5.26
N GLU A 88 -9.63 6.97 4.68
CA GLU A 88 -10.27 7.85 3.70
C GLU A 88 -9.77 7.47 2.31
N TRP A 89 -10.68 7.00 1.45
CA TRP A 89 -10.40 6.69 0.05
C TRP A 89 -10.54 7.94 -0.81
N LEU A 90 -9.56 8.17 -1.69
CA LEU A 90 -9.49 9.33 -2.56
C LEU A 90 -9.54 8.90 -4.04
N GLU A 91 -8.99 9.72 -4.93
CA GLU A 91 -9.01 9.49 -6.36
C GLU A 91 -8.14 8.31 -6.81
N PRO A 92 -8.44 7.70 -7.97
CA PRO A 92 -7.55 6.72 -8.59
C PRO A 92 -6.16 7.27 -8.89
N VAL A 93 -5.14 6.41 -8.84
CA VAL A 93 -3.79 6.73 -9.33
C VAL A 93 -3.80 6.71 -10.85
N SER A 94 -3.29 7.75 -11.50
CA SER A 94 -3.37 7.87 -12.96
C SER A 94 -2.60 6.73 -13.65
N ASP A 95 -3.15 6.24 -14.77
CA ASP A 95 -2.49 5.22 -15.59
C ASP A 95 -1.16 5.75 -16.13
N GLU A 96 -1.09 7.03 -16.49
CA GLU A 96 0.12 7.69 -16.97
C GLU A 96 1.24 7.66 -15.94
N GLU A 97 0.98 8.05 -14.68
CA GLU A 97 1.98 8.01 -13.59
C GLU A 97 2.51 6.59 -13.40
N CYS A 98 1.62 5.59 -13.36
CA CYS A 98 2.03 4.20 -13.19
C CYS A 98 2.82 3.65 -14.39
N SER A 99 2.44 4.02 -15.62
CA SER A 99 3.10 3.55 -16.84
C SER A 99 4.56 4.01 -16.97
N GLN A 100 4.90 5.12 -16.30
CA GLN A 100 6.24 5.71 -16.33
C GLN A 100 7.18 5.10 -15.30
N LEU A 101 6.67 4.33 -14.34
CA LEU A 101 7.48 3.69 -13.30
C LEU A 101 8.37 2.62 -13.91
N LYS A 102 9.67 2.75 -13.68
CA LYS A 102 10.70 1.80 -14.08
C LYS A 102 11.53 1.45 -12.85
N LYS A 103 11.92 0.18 -12.75
CA LYS A 103 12.90 -0.29 -11.78
C LYS A 103 14.21 0.47 -11.92
#